data_AF-A0A1B9Z4V0-F1
#
_entry.id   AF-A0A1B9Z4V0-F1
#
_cell.length_a   1.000
_cell.length_b   1.000
_cell.length_c   1.000
_cell.angle_alpha   90.00
_cell.angle_beta   90.00
_cell.angle_gamma   90.00
#
_symmetry.space_group_name_H-M   'P 1'
#
loop_
_entity.id
_entity.type
_entity.pdbx_description
1 polymer ?
#
loop_
_entity_poly.entity_id
_entity_poly.type
_entity_poly.pdbx_seq_one_letter_code
_entity_poly.pdbx_strand_id
1 'polypeptide(L)'
;MITSCLKRLMIAGLTAGFAGAAQAEDVDIGKSEFQSSCASCHGTDGKGKGPVSEQLKVPPSDLTMLAKNNNGVFPTNAVYETIYGSKTIPAHGTREMPIWGERFNPIINLPHAVDPFYWRMAGPEKSPEVVVRARILAVIDYLNRIQRK
;
A
#
# COMPACT_ATOMS: atom_id res chain seq x y z
N MET A 1 5.50 67.79 43.91
CA MET A 1 6.11 68.14 42.60
C MET A 1 7.25 67.15 42.37
N ILE A 2 6.97 66.04 41.67
CA ILE A 2 7.41 65.75 40.28
C ILE A 2 8.92 65.48 40.19
N THR A 3 9.28 64.19 40.09
CA THR A 3 10.45 63.58 39.40
C THR A 3 10.41 62.09 39.78
N SER A 4 10.58 61.07 38.92
CA SER A 4 11.07 61.00 37.57
C SER A 4 10.73 59.60 36.99
N CYS A 5 10.38 59.59 35.71
CA CYS A 5 10.68 58.56 34.72
C CYS A 5 10.36 57.08 34.99
N LEU A 6 9.28 56.64 34.32
CA LEU A 6 9.29 55.52 33.37
C LEU A 6 10.61 54.73 33.31
N LYS A 7 10.63 53.52 33.85
CA LYS A 7 11.47 52.44 33.31
C LYS A 7 11.01 51.08 33.83
N ARG A 8 10.24 50.39 32.98
CA ARG A 8 10.43 49.00 32.51
C ARG A 8 9.08 48.39 32.20
N LEU A 9 8.71 48.60 30.93
CA LEU A 9 7.79 47.78 30.18
C LEU A 9 8.33 46.33 30.14
N MET A 10 7.40 45.37 30.05
CA MET A 10 7.57 44.01 29.51
C MET A 10 8.24 42.98 30.43
N ILE A 11 7.49 41.95 30.84
CA ILE A 11 7.35 40.66 30.13
C ILE A 11 6.32 39.83 30.91
N ALA A 12 5.09 39.78 30.43
CA ALA A 12 4.18 38.67 30.74
C ALA A 12 4.52 37.54 29.76
N GLY A 13 5.35 36.60 30.20
CA GLY A 13 5.94 35.53 29.38
C GLY A 13 5.32 34.18 29.68
N LEU A 14 4.42 33.78 28.77
CA LEU A 14 3.83 32.47 28.54
C LEU A 14 4.80 31.29 28.67
N THR A 15 4.47 30.25 29.47
CA THR A 15 4.90 28.85 29.18
C THR A 15 3.82 27.84 29.62
N ALA A 16 2.64 27.92 29.02
CA ALA A 16 1.78 26.74 28.86
C ALA A 16 2.22 26.03 27.56
N GLY A 17 3.33 25.30 27.65
CA GLY A 17 3.94 24.60 26.52
C GLY A 17 3.30 23.22 26.32
N PHE A 18 2.34 23.17 25.40
CA PHE A 18 1.99 22.06 24.50
C PHE A 18 2.61 20.68 24.82
N ALA A 19 1.79 19.78 25.41
CA ALA A 19 1.96 18.34 25.26
C ALA A 19 0.89 17.81 24.30
N GLY A 20 0.88 18.33 23.07
CA GLY A 20 0.16 17.71 21.97
C GLY A 20 0.99 16.53 21.48
N ALA A 21 0.77 15.34 22.04
CA ALA A 21 1.23 14.11 21.41
C ALA A 21 0.54 14.03 20.04
N ALA A 22 1.29 14.29 18.97
CA ALA A 22 0.83 14.01 17.62
C ALA A 22 0.55 12.51 17.54
N GLN A 23 -0.74 12.14 17.54
CA GLN A 23 -1.15 10.79 17.18
C GLN A 23 -0.80 10.64 15.71
N ALA A 24 0.27 9.89 15.41
CA ALA A 24 0.50 9.44 14.06
C ALA A 24 -0.71 8.56 13.69
N GLU A 25 -1.55 9.02 12.78
CA GLU A 25 -2.50 8.13 12.12
C GLU A 25 -1.67 7.02 11.46
N ASP A 26 -1.92 5.79 11.86
CA ASP A 26 -1.28 4.62 11.25
C ASP A 26 -1.72 4.56 9.79
N VAL A 27 -0.81 4.89 8.88
CA VAL A 27 -1.08 4.86 7.44
C VAL A 27 -1.21 3.40 7.05
N ASP A 28 -2.42 2.98 6.67
CA ASP A 28 -2.67 1.63 6.18
C ASP A 28 -2.05 1.45 4.78
N ILE A 29 -0.76 1.07 4.77
CA ILE A 29 0.03 0.85 3.56
C ILE A 29 -0.64 -0.20 2.66
N GLY A 30 -1.20 -1.27 3.25
CA GLY A 30 -1.86 -2.34 2.50
C GLY A 30 -3.11 -1.85 1.77
N LYS A 31 -3.92 -1.04 2.45
CA LYS A 31 -5.10 -0.38 1.85
C LYS A 31 -4.70 0.60 0.75
N SER A 32 -3.70 1.43 1.00
CA SER A 32 -3.21 2.40 0.02
C SER A 32 -2.73 1.71 -1.25
N GLU A 33 -1.93 0.64 -1.08
CA GLU A 33 -1.42 -0.15 -2.20
C GLU A 33 -2.56 -0.85 -2.95
N PHE A 34 -3.53 -1.41 -2.24
CA PHE A 34 -4.73 -1.97 -2.86
C PHE A 34 -5.51 -0.93 -3.68
N GLN A 35 -5.66 0.29 -3.15
CA GLN A 35 -6.35 1.38 -3.85
C GLN A 35 -5.62 1.82 -5.11
N SER A 36 -4.29 1.93 -5.08
CA SER A 36 -3.50 2.36 -6.24
C SER A 36 -3.36 1.29 -7.32
N SER A 37 -3.41 0.02 -6.92
CA SER A 37 -3.05 -1.10 -7.79
C SER A 37 -4.24 -2.00 -8.13
N CYS A 38 -5.09 -2.35 -7.18
CA CYS A 38 -6.13 -3.37 -7.35
C CYS A 38 -7.53 -2.79 -7.61
N ALA A 39 -7.82 -1.61 -7.05
CA ALA A 39 -9.18 -1.08 -7.01
C ALA A 39 -9.78 -0.68 -8.37
N SER A 40 -8.95 -0.42 -9.39
CA SER A 40 -9.45 -0.14 -10.75
C SER A 40 -10.29 -1.30 -11.30
N CYS A 41 -9.90 -2.54 -10.96
CA CYS A 41 -10.58 -3.76 -11.39
C CYS A 41 -11.50 -4.30 -10.29
N HIS A 42 -11.00 -4.40 -9.05
CA HIS A 42 -11.75 -5.03 -7.95
C HIS A 42 -12.67 -4.09 -7.18
N GLY A 43 -12.65 -2.79 -7.48
CA GLY A 43 -13.38 -1.77 -6.72
C GLY A 43 -12.65 -1.38 -5.44
N THR A 44 -12.96 -0.21 -4.90
CA THR A 44 -12.37 0.28 -3.65
C THR A 44 -12.75 -0.55 -2.44
N ASP A 45 -13.85 -1.31 -2.54
CA ASP A 45 -14.34 -2.25 -1.52
C ASP A 45 -13.92 -3.70 -1.78
N GLY A 46 -13.18 -3.96 -2.86
CA GLY A 46 -12.69 -5.30 -3.22
C GLY A 46 -13.74 -6.28 -3.75
N LYS A 47 -14.97 -5.84 -4.02
CA LYS A 47 -16.08 -6.72 -4.43
C LYS A 47 -16.15 -7.07 -5.91
N GLY A 48 -15.12 -6.72 -6.68
CA GLY A 48 -15.06 -7.00 -8.12
C GLY A 48 -15.77 -5.97 -9.01
N LYS A 49 -16.13 -4.80 -8.46
CA LYS A 49 -16.90 -3.74 -9.15
C LYS A 49 -16.08 -2.48 -9.38
N GLY A 50 -14.85 -2.65 -9.87
CA GLY A 50 -13.98 -1.53 -10.22
C GLY A 50 -14.44 -0.79 -11.47
N PRO A 51 -14.00 0.47 -11.68
CA PRO A 51 -14.34 1.28 -12.86
C PRO A 51 -14.08 0.61 -14.20
N VAL A 52 -13.09 -0.31 -14.28
CA VAL A 52 -12.78 -1.04 -15.50
C VAL A 52 -13.34 -2.47 -15.55
N SER A 53 -14.13 -2.89 -14.54
CA SER A 53 -14.57 -4.29 -14.39
C SER A 53 -15.51 -4.77 -15.51
N GLU A 54 -16.34 -3.88 -16.06
CA GLU A 54 -17.33 -4.23 -17.10
C GLU A 54 -16.68 -4.39 -18.49
N GLN A 55 -15.49 -3.81 -18.67
CA GLN A 55 -14.72 -3.88 -19.91
C GLN A 55 -13.85 -5.15 -20.00
N LEU A 56 -13.74 -5.90 -18.90
CA LEU A 56 -12.96 -7.13 -18.87
C LEU A 56 -13.77 -8.31 -19.39
N LYS A 57 -13.12 -9.18 -20.17
CA LYS A 57 -13.73 -10.41 -20.69
C LYS A 57 -14.20 -11.35 -19.58
N VAL A 58 -13.46 -11.38 -18.47
CA VAL A 58 -13.84 -12.12 -17.27
C VAL A 58 -13.98 -11.13 -16.12
N PRO A 59 -15.12 -11.13 -15.41
CA PRO A 59 -15.33 -10.20 -14.32
C PRO A 59 -14.34 -10.47 -13.18
N PRO A 60 -13.77 -9.42 -12.56
CA PRO A 60 -12.94 -9.56 -11.37
C PRO A 60 -13.70 -10.25 -10.24
N SER A 61 -13.01 -11.11 -9.50
CA SER A 61 -13.58 -11.80 -8.34
C SER A 61 -13.86 -10.83 -7.18
N ASP A 62 -14.83 -11.20 -6.34
CA ASP A 62 -15.02 -10.60 -5.02
C ASP A 62 -13.92 -11.10 -4.08
N LEU A 63 -12.93 -10.23 -3.82
CA LEU A 63 -11.78 -10.54 -2.98
C LEU A 63 -12.15 -10.58 -1.49
N THR A 64 -13.34 -10.11 -1.08
CA THR A 64 -13.82 -10.17 0.31
C THR A 64 -14.33 -11.56 0.70
N MET A 65 -14.42 -12.47 -0.26
CA MET A 65 -15.00 -13.81 -0.11
C MET A 65 -13.94 -14.92 -0.13
N LEU A 66 -12.66 -14.59 -0.23
CA LEU A 66 -11.56 -15.56 -0.36
C LEU A 66 -11.52 -16.54 0.81
N ALA A 67 -11.64 -16.07 2.04
CA ALA A 67 -11.67 -16.94 3.22
C ALA A 67 -12.91 -17.84 3.22
N LYS A 68 -14.09 -17.28 2.96
CA LYS A 68 -15.34 -18.06 2.91
C LYS A 68 -15.28 -19.16 1.84
N ASN A 69 -14.72 -18.85 0.69
CA ASN A 69 -14.53 -19.79 -0.42
C ASN A 69 -13.41 -20.81 -0.17
N ASN A 70 -12.64 -20.64 0.90
CA ASN A 70 -11.55 -21.51 1.33
C ASN A 70 -11.75 -21.97 2.78
N ASN A 71 -12.95 -22.51 3.07
CA ASN A 71 -13.30 -23.13 4.36
C ASN A 71 -13.10 -22.22 5.59
N GLY A 72 -13.28 -20.90 5.41
CA GLY A 72 -13.10 -19.90 6.47
C GLY A 72 -11.65 -19.48 6.70
N VAL A 73 -10.68 -20.02 5.95
CA VAL A 73 -9.25 -19.71 6.10
C VAL A 73 -8.81 -18.84 4.93
N PHE A 74 -8.18 -17.70 5.20
CA PHE A 74 -7.64 -16.86 4.12
C PHE A 74 -6.45 -17.54 3.43
N PRO A 75 -6.46 -17.71 2.09
CA PRO A 75 -5.45 -18.50 1.38
C PRO A 75 -4.18 -17.69 1.04
N THR A 76 -3.44 -17.25 2.07
CA THR A 76 -2.26 -16.36 1.96
C THR A 76 -1.29 -16.73 0.83
N ASN A 77 -0.81 -17.97 0.78
CA ASN A 77 0.19 -18.40 -0.21
C ASN A 77 -0.37 -18.34 -1.64
N ALA A 78 -1.62 -18.77 -1.85
CA ALA A 78 -2.24 -18.74 -3.17
C ALA A 78 -2.44 -17.30 -3.66
N VAL A 79 -2.80 -16.38 -2.76
CA VAL A 79 -2.91 -14.94 -3.07
C VAL A 79 -1.53 -14.36 -3.40
N TYR A 80 -0.49 -14.69 -2.61
CA TYR A 80 0.88 -14.28 -2.89
C TYR A 80 1.35 -14.72 -4.27
N GLU A 81 1.21 -16.01 -4.59
CA GLU A 81 1.63 -16.58 -5.88
C GLU A 81 0.88 -15.94 -7.06
N THR A 82 -0.38 -15.59 -6.85
CA THR A 82 -1.20 -14.88 -7.84
C THR A 82 -0.67 -13.47 -8.09
N ILE A 83 -0.43 -12.69 -7.03
CA ILE A 83 0.04 -11.30 -7.13
C ILE A 83 1.48 -11.24 -7.65
N TYR A 84 2.34 -12.14 -7.17
CA TYR A 84 3.73 -12.27 -7.61
C TYR A 84 3.82 -12.75 -9.06
N GLY A 85 2.82 -13.49 -9.55
CA GLY A 85 2.74 -13.96 -10.93
C GLY A 85 3.41 -15.32 -11.18
N SER A 86 3.63 -16.13 -10.13
CA SER A 86 4.09 -17.51 -10.23
C SER A 86 2.96 -18.50 -10.53
N LYS A 87 1.70 -18.10 -10.35
CA LYS A 87 0.50 -18.88 -10.68
C LYS A 87 -0.27 -18.22 -11.82
N THR A 88 -0.53 -18.96 -12.90
CA THR A 88 -1.40 -18.50 -14.00
C THR A 88 -2.86 -18.65 -13.61
N ILE A 89 -3.63 -17.55 -13.66
CA ILE A 89 -5.08 -17.57 -13.47
C ILE A 89 -5.76 -17.60 -14.85
N PRO A 90 -6.50 -18.67 -15.20
CA PRO A 90 -7.15 -18.82 -16.50
C PRO A 90 -8.15 -17.71 -16.86
N ALA A 91 -8.70 -17.02 -15.84
CA ALA A 91 -9.61 -15.89 -15.99
C ALA A 91 -8.96 -14.64 -16.62
N HIS A 92 -7.65 -14.62 -16.89
CA HIS A 92 -6.93 -13.40 -17.26
C HIS A 92 -6.14 -13.51 -18.58
N GLY A 93 -6.60 -14.35 -19.53
CA GLY A 93 -6.01 -14.45 -20.87
C GLY A 93 -4.49 -14.70 -20.87
N THR A 94 -3.79 -14.25 -21.91
CA THR A 94 -2.34 -14.07 -21.84
C THR A 94 -2.04 -12.81 -21.02
N ARG A 95 -2.14 -12.95 -19.70
CA ARG A 95 -1.63 -12.03 -18.68
C ARG A 95 -2.24 -10.62 -18.69
N GLU A 96 -3.51 -10.53 -18.30
CA GLU A 96 -4.25 -9.26 -18.09
C GLU A 96 -4.05 -8.67 -16.68
N MET A 97 -3.55 -9.45 -15.72
CA MET A 97 -2.92 -8.89 -14.52
C MET A 97 -1.46 -8.56 -14.85
N PRO A 98 -0.99 -7.31 -14.64
CA PRO A 98 0.44 -7.05 -14.70
C PRO A 98 1.13 -7.94 -13.66
N ILE A 99 2.41 -8.25 -13.88
CA ILE A 99 3.22 -8.76 -12.78
C ILE A 99 3.27 -7.64 -11.75
N TRP A 100 2.45 -7.71 -10.69
CA TRP A 100 2.45 -6.67 -9.66
C TRP A 100 3.82 -6.57 -9.01
N GLY A 101 4.59 -7.67 -9.02
CA GLY A 101 6.00 -7.64 -8.66
C GLY A 101 6.85 -6.65 -9.48
N GLU A 102 6.60 -6.48 -10.77
CA GLU A 102 7.29 -5.45 -11.57
C GLU A 102 6.74 -4.05 -11.32
N ARG A 103 5.43 -3.90 -11.07
CA ARG A 103 4.83 -2.60 -10.72
C ARG A 103 5.18 -2.14 -9.30
N PHE A 104 5.45 -3.07 -8.39
CA PHE A 104 5.89 -2.75 -7.04
C PHE A 104 7.38 -2.43 -6.98
N ASN A 105 8.12 -2.71 -8.04
CA ASN A 105 9.50 -2.28 -8.21
C ASN A 105 9.54 -0.74 -8.33
N PRO A 106 10.30 -0.01 -7.51
CA PRO A 106 10.38 1.46 -7.57
C PRO A 106 10.99 2.01 -8.87
N ILE A 107 11.44 1.17 -9.80
CA ILE A 107 12.22 1.54 -11.00
C ILE A 107 11.37 1.48 -12.29
N ILE A 108 10.06 1.77 -12.21
CA ILE A 108 9.11 1.61 -13.33
C ILE A 108 9.43 2.53 -14.54
N ASN A 109 10.39 3.46 -14.40
CA ASN A 109 10.82 4.38 -15.47
C ASN A 109 12.26 4.18 -15.97
N LEU A 110 12.98 3.12 -15.59
CA LEU A 110 14.24 2.77 -16.26
C LEU A 110 14.05 1.43 -16.99
N PRO A 111 14.66 1.27 -18.19
CA PRO A 111 14.64 0.00 -18.89
C PRO A 111 15.09 -1.12 -17.95
N HIS A 112 14.52 -2.33 -18.10
CA HIS A 112 14.80 -3.54 -17.32
C HIS A 112 16.27 -4.02 -17.32
N ALA A 113 17.20 -3.17 -17.76
CA ALA A 113 18.65 -3.29 -17.69
C ALA A 113 19.22 -2.14 -16.83
N VAL A 114 18.81 -2.01 -15.57
CA VAL A 114 19.58 -1.21 -14.61
C VAL A 114 20.77 -2.05 -14.14
N ASP A 115 21.96 -1.54 -14.42
CA ASP A 115 23.27 -2.10 -14.11
C ASP A 115 23.33 -2.71 -12.69
N PRO A 116 23.78 -3.98 -12.54
CA PRO A 116 24.04 -4.63 -11.25
C PRO A 116 24.81 -3.78 -10.23
N PHE A 117 25.57 -2.78 -10.67
CA PHE A 117 26.32 -1.86 -9.82
C PHE A 117 25.46 -0.90 -8.99
N TYR A 118 24.32 -0.43 -9.51
CA TYR A 118 23.39 0.45 -8.76
C TYR A 118 22.86 -0.26 -7.51
N TRP A 119 22.70 -1.58 -7.60
CA TRP A 119 22.12 -2.41 -6.56
C TRP A 119 23.04 -2.67 -5.37
N ARG A 120 24.34 -2.79 -5.66
CA ARG A 120 25.36 -2.99 -4.64
C ARG A 120 25.49 -1.78 -3.68
N MET A 121 25.07 -0.59 -4.11
CA MET A 121 25.13 0.64 -3.31
C MET A 121 23.85 0.94 -2.52
N ALA A 122 22.70 0.37 -2.89
CA ALA A 122 21.41 0.70 -2.28
C ALA A 122 21.17 0.03 -0.90
N GLY A 123 21.89 -1.06 -0.59
CA GLY A 123 21.69 -1.84 0.64
C GLY A 123 20.57 -2.89 0.53
N PRO A 124 20.56 -3.94 1.38
CA PRO A 124 19.64 -5.07 1.26
C PRO A 124 18.16 -4.69 1.52
N GLU A 125 17.88 -3.72 2.39
CA GLU A 125 16.52 -3.18 2.57
C GLU A 125 15.95 -2.48 1.31
N LYS A 126 16.83 -2.06 0.40
CA LYS A 126 16.40 -1.43 -0.86
C LYS A 126 16.37 -2.40 -2.02
N SER A 127 16.63 -3.72 -1.84
CA SER A 127 16.52 -4.73 -2.90
C SER A 127 15.11 -4.76 -3.52
N PRO A 128 14.89 -4.90 -4.86
CA PRO A 128 13.57 -4.73 -5.41
C PRO A 128 12.77 -5.96 -5.00
N GLU A 129 13.40 -7.13 -4.86
CA GLU A 129 12.76 -8.33 -4.35
C GLU A 129 12.24 -8.11 -2.92
N VAL A 130 13.01 -7.45 -2.05
CA VAL A 130 12.59 -7.14 -0.67
C VAL A 130 11.44 -6.13 -0.67
N VAL A 131 11.56 -5.04 -1.44
CA VAL A 131 10.52 -4.01 -1.55
C VAL A 131 9.23 -4.57 -2.14
N VAL A 132 9.34 -5.33 -3.22
CA VAL A 132 8.22 -6.01 -3.89
C VAL A 132 7.54 -6.97 -2.93
N ARG A 133 8.31 -7.83 -2.25
CA ARG A 133 7.77 -8.78 -1.28
C ARG A 133 7.04 -8.04 -0.16
N ALA A 134 7.62 -6.97 0.39
CA ALA A 134 6.99 -6.19 1.45
C ALA A 134 5.66 -5.56 1.01
N ARG A 135 5.59 -4.99 -0.20
CA ARG A 135 4.35 -4.41 -0.76
C ARG A 135 3.27 -5.46 -1.01
N ILE A 136 3.65 -6.63 -1.57
CA ILE A 136 2.73 -7.75 -1.74
C ILE A 136 2.16 -8.20 -0.39
N LEU A 137 3.02 -8.37 0.62
CA LEU A 137 2.59 -8.79 1.96
C LEU A 137 1.67 -7.76 2.63
N ALA A 138 1.91 -6.46 2.43
CA ALA A 138 1.01 -5.42 2.92
C ALA A 138 -0.38 -5.51 2.29
N VAL A 139 -0.48 -5.75 0.97
CA VAL A 139 -1.78 -5.98 0.31
C VAL A 139 -2.45 -7.24 0.82
N ILE A 140 -1.70 -8.33 1.00
CA ILE A 140 -2.23 -9.59 1.55
C ILE A 140 -2.80 -9.40 2.96
N ASP A 141 -2.11 -8.66 3.82
CA ASP A 141 -2.62 -8.32 5.15
C ASP A 141 -3.95 -7.56 5.05
N TYR A 142 -4.01 -6.52 4.21
CA TYR A 142 -5.23 -5.76 3.99
C TYR A 142 -6.37 -6.65 3.48
N LEU A 143 -6.09 -7.50 2.49
CA LEU A 143 -7.07 -8.45 1.95
C LEU A 143 -7.58 -9.40 3.03
N ASN A 144 -6.71 -9.90 3.90
CA ASN A 144 -7.11 -10.75 5.02
C ASN A 144 -8.05 -10.01 6.00
N ARG A 145 -7.78 -8.73 6.27
CA ARG A 145 -8.60 -7.91 7.18
C ARG A 145 -10.00 -7.58 6.65
N ILE A 146 -10.20 -7.53 5.34
CA ILE A 146 -11.50 -7.19 4.72
C ILE A 146 -12.39 -8.40 4.41
N GLN A 147 -11.99 -9.60 4.82
CA GLN A 147 -12.79 -10.81 4.58
C GLN A 147 -14.13 -10.74 5.30
N ARG A 148 -15.19 -11.16 4.61
CA ARG A 148 -16.52 -11.33 5.18
C ARG A 148 -16.56 -12.60 6.03
N LYS A 149 -17.14 -12.48 7.22
CA LYS A 149 -17.41 -13.61 8.12
C LYS A 149 -18.57 -14.46 7.60
#